data_AF-A0A662DXX3-F1
#
_entry.id   AF-A0A662DXX3-F1
#
_cell.length_a   1.000
_cell.length_b   1.000
_cell.length_c   1.000
_cell.angle_alpha   90.00
_cell.angle_beta   90.00
_cell.angle_gamma   90.00
#
_symmetry.space_group_name_H-M   'P 1'
#
loop_
_entity.id
_entity.type
_entity.pdbx_description
1 polymer ?
#
loop_
_entity_poly.entity_id
_entity_poly.type
_entity_poly.pdbx_seq_one_letter_code
_entity_poly.pdbx_strand_id
1 'polypeptide(L)'
;PVTFAEVDHLDGWQDDDGPTDIDNSSIGCKHHNRAKHRNRYRAERRFDGQIIFHRPDGTPMLPIGQRPPPETDEQTQNRHLRRRIESLYELGREHDKRLNTRDSDL
;
A
#
# COMPACT_ATOMS: atom_id res chain seq x y z
N PRO A 1 -15.06 -8.66 28.17
CA PRO A 1 -14.13 -7.62 27.63
C PRO A 1 -12.81 -8.29 27.23
N VAL A 2 -12.08 -7.74 26.26
CA VAL A 2 -10.72 -8.21 25.91
C VAL A 2 -9.73 -7.65 26.94
N THR A 3 -8.81 -8.49 27.43
CA THR A 3 -7.88 -8.16 28.54
C THR A 3 -6.42 -8.06 28.09
N PHE A 4 -6.13 -8.31 26.81
CA PHE A 4 -4.78 -8.36 26.28
C PHE A 4 -4.70 -7.62 24.95
N ALA A 5 -3.62 -6.87 24.77
CA ALA A 5 -3.26 -6.20 23.53
C ALA A 5 -1.75 -6.35 23.31
N GLU A 6 -1.35 -6.26 22.06
CA GLU A 6 0.01 -6.35 21.58
C GLU A 6 0.40 -5.00 20.96
N VAL A 7 1.67 -4.64 21.06
CA VAL A 7 2.25 -3.50 20.35
C VAL A 7 2.91 -4.04 19.09
N ASP A 8 2.63 -3.42 17.95
CA ASP A 8 3.22 -3.77 16.65
C ASP A 8 3.58 -2.51 15.86
N HIS A 9 4.60 -2.61 15.01
CA HIS A 9 5.05 -1.50 14.18
C HIS A 9 4.00 -1.13 13.12
N LEU A 10 3.89 0.14 12.72
CA LEU A 10 3.04 0.62 11.63
C LEU A 10 3.69 0.31 10.28
N ASP A 11 4.96 0.65 10.12
CA ASP A 11 5.82 0.17 9.04
C ASP A 11 6.66 -1.01 9.53
N GLY A 12 6.46 -2.15 8.88
CA GLY A 12 7.09 -3.41 9.27
C GLY A 12 8.58 -3.42 8.96
N TRP A 13 9.36 -4.00 9.88
CA TRP A 13 10.81 -4.16 9.70
C TRP A 13 11.16 -4.93 8.40
N GLN A 14 10.37 -5.95 8.04
CA GLN A 14 10.62 -6.76 6.85
C GLN A 14 10.38 -6.06 5.52
N ASP A 15 9.51 -5.04 5.48
CA ASP A 15 9.10 -4.42 4.23
C ASP A 15 9.95 -3.18 3.91
N ASP A 16 10.39 -2.39 4.91
CA ASP A 16 11.07 -1.11 4.68
C ASP A 16 12.07 -0.70 5.82
N ASP A 17 12.57 -1.65 6.64
CA ASP A 17 13.44 -1.37 7.83
C ASP A 17 12.82 -0.35 8.80
N GLY A 18 11.49 -0.44 8.98
CA GLY A 18 10.72 0.49 9.82
C GLY A 18 11.34 0.65 11.22
N PRO A 19 11.46 1.89 11.73
CA PRO A 19 12.23 2.16 12.94
C PRO A 19 11.58 1.56 14.17
N THR A 20 12.41 1.11 15.12
CA THR A 20 11.95 0.63 16.43
C THR A 20 11.82 1.81 17.40
N ASP A 21 10.83 2.67 17.17
CA ASP A 21 10.49 3.79 18.04
C ASP A 21 8.99 3.81 18.37
N ILE A 22 8.60 4.68 19.31
CA ILE A 22 7.21 4.78 19.78
C ILE A 22 6.30 5.38 18.70
N ASP A 23 6.82 6.24 17.83
CA ASP A 23 6.03 6.92 16.80
C ASP A 23 5.58 5.92 15.72
N ASN A 24 6.42 4.93 15.42
CA ASN A 24 6.11 3.80 14.55
C ASN A 24 5.29 2.69 15.26
N SER A 25 4.86 2.86 16.51
CA SER A 25 4.13 1.80 17.24
C SER A 25 2.61 1.94 17.13
N SER A 26 1.88 0.82 17.21
CA SER A 26 0.42 0.78 17.30
C SER A 26 -0.06 -0.34 18.23
N ILE A 27 -1.21 -0.14 18.87
CA ILE A 27 -1.80 -1.12 19.80
C ILE A 27 -2.92 -1.86 19.08
N GLY A 28 -2.84 -3.20 19.04
CA GLY A 28 -3.82 -4.06 18.41
C GLY A 28 -4.00 -5.36 19.18
N CYS A 29 -5.12 -6.06 18.94
CA CYS A 29 -5.22 -7.44 19.39
C CYS A 29 -4.47 -8.36 18.43
N LYS A 30 -4.07 -9.55 18.91
CA LYS A 30 -3.39 -10.58 18.11
C LYS A 30 -4.05 -10.87 16.76
N HIS A 31 -5.38 -10.83 16.70
CA HIS A 31 -6.11 -11.05 15.46
C HIS A 31 -5.85 -9.95 14.42
N HIS A 32 -5.93 -8.67 14.83
CA HIS A 32 -5.70 -7.55 13.93
C HIS A 32 -4.25 -7.45 13.47
N ASN A 33 -3.28 -7.66 14.36
CA ASN A 33 -1.87 -7.67 13.98
C ASN A 33 -1.58 -8.77 12.94
N ARG A 34 -2.10 -9.98 13.16
CA ARG A 34 -1.97 -11.07 12.17
C ARG A 34 -2.68 -10.76 10.86
N ALA A 35 -3.85 -10.14 10.89
CA ALA A 35 -4.59 -9.77 9.68
C ALA A 35 -3.83 -8.73 8.86
N LYS A 36 -3.23 -7.72 9.52
CA LYS A 36 -2.38 -6.72 8.88
C LYS A 36 -1.24 -7.38 8.09
N HIS A 37 -0.45 -8.23 8.75
CA HIS A 37 0.70 -8.90 8.12
C HIS A 37 0.27 -9.84 6.99
N ARG A 38 -0.72 -10.71 7.24
CA ARG A 38 -1.16 -11.71 6.25
C ARG A 38 -1.71 -11.10 4.98
N ASN A 39 -2.41 -9.98 5.11
CA ASN A 39 -3.03 -9.32 3.98
C ASN A 39 -2.20 -8.16 3.43
N ARG A 40 -0.97 -7.96 3.92
CA ARG A 40 -0.04 -6.90 3.50
C ARG A 40 -0.66 -5.51 3.58
N TYR A 41 -1.37 -5.24 4.67
CA TYR A 41 -1.94 -3.92 4.91
C TYR A 41 -0.85 -2.97 5.40
N ARG A 42 -0.71 -1.83 4.73
CA ARG A 42 0.11 -0.71 5.21
C ARG A 42 -0.72 0.11 6.21
N ALA A 43 -0.07 0.75 7.17
CA ALA A 43 -0.76 1.58 8.14
C ALA A 43 -0.05 2.93 8.29
N GLU A 44 -0.80 4.02 8.24
CA GLU A 44 -0.28 5.37 8.46
C GLU A 44 -0.91 5.98 9.71
N ARG A 45 -0.13 6.75 10.47
CA ARG A 45 -0.65 7.60 11.54
C ARG A 45 -0.83 9.01 10.99
N ARG A 46 -2.07 9.50 11.04
CA ARG A 46 -2.41 10.88 10.67
C ARG A 46 -2.01 11.84 11.78
N PHE A 47 -1.94 13.13 11.44
CA PHE A 47 -1.60 14.21 12.38
C PHE A 47 -2.56 14.30 13.59
N ASP A 48 -3.80 13.85 13.42
CA ASP A 48 -4.83 13.78 14.48
C ASP A 48 -4.71 12.51 15.34
N GLY A 49 -3.68 11.69 15.11
CA GLY A 49 -3.41 10.45 15.81
C GLY A 49 -4.17 9.24 15.28
N GLN A 50 -5.08 9.40 14.31
CA GLN A 50 -5.83 8.29 13.72
C GLN A 50 -4.91 7.39 12.91
N ILE A 51 -5.05 6.07 13.07
CA ILE A 51 -4.40 5.08 12.21
C ILE A 51 -5.34 4.72 11.05
N ILE A 52 -4.84 4.88 9.82
CA ILE A 52 -5.53 4.43 8.60
C ILE A 52 -4.79 3.23 8.04
N PHE A 53 -5.52 2.15 7.77
CA PHE A 53 -4.99 1.00 7.05
C PHE A 53 -5.22 1.16 5.55
N HIS A 54 -4.25 0.76 4.75
CA HIS A 54 -4.32 0.71 3.31
C HIS A 54 -4.26 -0.74 2.85
N ARG A 55 -5.11 -1.07 1.87
CA ARG A 55 -5.03 -2.35 1.15
C ARG A 55 -3.73 -2.40 0.33
N PRO A 56 -3.32 -3.58 -0.18
CA PRO A 56 -2.13 -3.70 -1.02
C PRO A 56 -2.18 -2.84 -2.29
N ASP A 57 -3.37 -2.52 -2.79
CA ASP A 57 -3.58 -1.62 -3.93
C ASP A 57 -3.48 -0.12 -3.58
N GLY A 58 -3.21 0.21 -2.30
CA GLY A 58 -3.12 1.56 -1.78
C GLY A 58 -4.46 2.15 -1.32
N THR A 59 -5.59 1.49 -1.56
CA THR A 59 -6.92 2.00 -1.20
C THR A 59 -7.09 2.04 0.32
N PRO A 60 -7.46 3.20 0.91
CA PRO A 60 -7.66 3.31 2.35
C PRO A 60 -8.87 2.50 2.83
N MET A 61 -8.77 1.95 4.04
CA MET A 61 -9.85 1.31 4.77
C MET A 61 -10.46 2.33 5.72
N LEU A 62 -11.61 2.83 5.33
CA LEU A 62 -12.30 3.88 6.08
C LEU A 62 -13.35 3.29 7.01
N PRO A 63 -13.63 3.95 8.14
CA PRO A 63 -14.81 3.64 8.94
C PRO A 63 -16.07 3.69 8.08
N ILE A 64 -17.06 2.87 8.43
CA ILE A 64 -18.35 2.86 7.75
C ILE A 64 -18.95 4.27 7.74
N GLY A 65 -19.37 4.74 6.56
CA GLY A 65 -19.95 6.07 6.37
C GLY A 65 -18.94 7.20 6.15
N GLN A 66 -17.63 6.93 6.22
CA GLN A 66 -16.60 7.91 5.89
C GLN A 66 -16.20 7.81 4.41
N ARG A 67 -16.05 8.97 3.76
CA ARG A 67 -15.46 9.09 2.41
C ARG A 67 -13.98 9.45 2.58
N PRO A 68 -13.08 8.97 1.70
CA PRO A 68 -11.68 9.40 1.80
C PRO A 68 -11.64 10.93 1.61
N PRO A 69 -10.70 11.61 2.27
CA PRO A 69 -10.47 13.02 1.96
C PRO A 69 -10.24 13.17 0.46
N PRO A 70 -10.67 14.29 -0.15
CA PRO A 70 -10.36 14.54 -1.55
C PRO A 70 -8.85 14.46 -1.74
N GLU A 71 -8.44 13.80 -2.83
CA GLU A 71 -7.02 13.66 -3.15
C GLU A 71 -6.42 15.04 -3.39
N THR A 72 -5.15 15.19 -3.02
CA THR A 72 -4.38 16.38 -3.39
C THR A 72 -4.07 16.37 -4.89
N ASP A 73 -3.77 17.54 -5.44
CA ASP A 73 -3.31 17.66 -6.83
C ASP A 73 -2.07 16.80 -7.07
N GLU A 74 -1.16 16.75 -6.11
CA GLU A 74 0.04 15.92 -6.16
C GLU A 74 -0.29 14.42 -6.20
N GLN A 75 -1.21 13.95 -5.35
CA GLN A 75 -1.67 12.56 -5.36
C GLN A 75 -2.32 12.18 -6.70
N THR A 76 -3.10 13.11 -7.26
CA THR A 76 -3.73 12.96 -8.58
C THR A 76 -2.68 12.86 -9.67
N GLN A 77 -1.71 13.78 -9.68
CA GLN A 77 -0.59 13.79 -10.64
C GLN A 77 0.24 12.50 -10.53
N ASN A 78 0.61 12.08 -9.33
CA ASN A 78 1.37 10.86 -9.10
C ASN A 78 0.63 9.61 -9.59
N ARG A 79 -0.68 9.52 -9.39
CA ARG A 79 -1.49 8.43 -9.97
C ARG A 79 -1.47 8.47 -11.50
N HIS A 80 -1.61 9.65 -12.11
CA HIS A 80 -1.54 9.79 -13.57
C HIS A 80 -0.18 9.37 -14.12
N LEU A 81 0.91 9.75 -13.45
CA LEU A 81 2.27 9.35 -13.80
C LEU A 81 2.45 7.83 -13.70
N ARG A 82 2.02 7.21 -12.60
CA ARG A 82 2.07 5.74 -12.43
C ARG A 82 1.36 5.01 -13.56
N ARG A 83 0.12 5.41 -13.89
CA ARG A 83 -0.63 4.84 -15.00
C ARG A 83 0.09 4.99 -16.34
N ARG A 84 0.74 6.13 -16.57
CA ARG A 84 1.49 6.39 -17.81
C ARG A 84 2.75 5.53 -17.88
N ILE A 85 3.46 5.36 -16.78
CA ILE A 85 4.64 4.48 -16.68
C ILE A 85 4.23 3.03 -16.94
N GLU A 86 3.17 2.53 -16.31
CA GLU A 86 2.64 1.18 -16.55
C GLU A 86 2.26 0.95 -18.01
N SER A 87 1.55 1.91 -18.62
CA SER A 87 1.19 1.85 -20.04
C SER A 87 2.40 1.82 -20.97
N LEU A 88 3.46 2.59 -20.65
CA LEU A 88 4.71 2.55 -21.42
C LEU A 88 5.41 1.18 -21.30
N TYR A 89 5.42 0.58 -20.11
CA TYR A 89 5.98 -0.77 -19.91
C TYR A 89 5.18 -1.85 -20.67
N GLU A 90 3.85 -1.73 -20.74
CA GLU A 90 3.00 -2.61 -21.53
C GLU A 90 3.29 -2.51 -23.03
N LEU A 91 3.36 -1.28 -23.56
CA LEU A 91 3.69 -1.03 -24.96
C LEU A 91 5.08 -1.57 -25.34
N GLY A 92 6.06 -1.40 -24.44
CA GLY A 92 7.40 -1.97 -24.61
C GLY A 92 7.35 -3.50 -24.71
N ARG A 93 6.65 -4.17 -23.78
CA ARG A 93 6.47 -5.64 -23.83
C ARG A 93 5.80 -6.13 -25.12
N GLU A 94 4.80 -5.39 -25.62
CA GLU A 94 4.14 -5.74 -26.88
C GLU A 94 5.01 -5.50 -28.11
N HIS A 95 5.84 -4.46 -28.09
CA HIS A 95 6.83 -4.21 -29.14
C HIS A 95 7.85 -5.36 -29.20
N ASP A 96 8.40 -5.77 -28.06
CA ASP A 96 9.40 -6.85 -27.98
C ASP A 96 8.83 -8.19 -28.45
N LYS A 97 7.57 -8.51 -28.07
CA LYS A 97 6.87 -9.71 -28.58
C LYS A 97 6.74 -9.69 -30.10
N ARG A 98 6.39 -8.55 -30.71
CA ARG A 98 6.21 -8.40 -32.16
C ARG A 98 7.52 -8.52 -32.93
N LEU A 99 8.63 -8.06 -32.35
CA LEU A 99 9.96 -8.27 -32.92
C LEU A 99 10.34 -9.75 -32.90
N ASN A 100 10.16 -10.41 -31.75
CA ASN A 100 10.56 -11.81 -31.59
C ASN A 100 9.74 -12.79 -32.46
N THR A 101 8.48 -12.48 -32.78
CA THR A 101 7.67 -13.27 -33.72
C THR A 101 8.05 -13.07 -35.18
N ARG A 102 8.71 -11.96 -35.54
CA ARG A 102 9.15 -11.69 -36.92
C ARG A 102 10.47 -12.38 -37.27
N ASP A 103 11.34 -12.57 -36.27
CA ASP A 103 12.61 -13.29 -36.44
C ASP A 103 12.45 -14.82 -36.46
N SER A 104 11.29 -15.36 -36.05
CA SER A 104 10.98 -16.80 -36.11
C SER A 104 10.40 -17.29 -37.45
N ASP A 105 10.10 -16.36 -38.38
CA ASP A 105 9.50 -16.64 -39.69
C ASP A 105 10.54 -16.55 -40.85
N LEU A 106 11.84 -16.46 -40.53
CA LEU A 106 12.98 -16.52 -41.45
C LEU A 106 13.82 -17.78 -41.21
#